data_AF-A0A938MT35-F1
#
_entry.id   AF-A0A938MT35-F1
#
_cell.length_a   1.000
_cell.length_b   1.000
_cell.length_c   1.000
_cell.angle_alpha   90.00
_cell.angle_beta   90.00
_cell.angle_gamma   90.00
#
_symmetry.space_group_name_H-M   'P 1'
#
loop_
_entity.id
_entity.type
_entity.pdbx_description
1 polymer ?
#
loop_
_entity_poly.entity_id
_entity_poly.type
_entity_poly.pdbx_seq_one_letter_code
_entity_poly.pdbx_strand_id
1 'polypeptide(L)'
;MPPGPANPIEGVKAHSDDFLECVRSRRKPNADVEIGCRTVTVCHLGNIAYWLNRPLKWDPVAEAIVGDEDAARWLDRSRREPFNIL
;
A
#
# COMPACT_ATOMS: atom_id res chain seq x y z
N MET A 1 13.69 -33.32 -11.42
CA MET A 1 14.14 -32.56 -10.24
C MET A 1 13.19 -31.37 -10.10
N PRO A 2 12.53 -31.16 -8.95
CA PRO A 2 11.76 -29.93 -8.75
C PRO A 2 12.73 -28.73 -8.85
N PRO A 3 12.28 -27.56 -9.35
CA PRO A 3 13.13 -26.38 -9.37
C PRO A 3 13.63 -26.11 -7.94
N GLY A 4 14.94 -25.88 -7.82
CA GLY A 4 15.54 -25.49 -6.54
C GLY A 4 14.91 -24.19 -6.01
N PRO A 5 15.12 -23.86 -4.72
CA PRO A 5 14.59 -22.63 -4.16
C PRO A 5 15.04 -21.43 -5.00
N ALA A 6 14.09 -20.56 -5.34
CA ALA A 6 14.36 -19.36 -6.12
C ALA A 6 15.44 -18.52 -5.42
N ASN A 7 16.43 -18.03 -6.19
CA ASN A 7 17.50 -17.20 -5.67
C ASN A 7 16.94 -15.80 -5.31
N PRO A 8 16.96 -15.37 -4.03
CA PRO A 8 16.41 -14.08 -3.63
C PRO A 8 17.08 -12.88 -4.32
N ILE A 9 18.37 -13.00 -4.65
CA ILE A 9 19.13 -11.93 -5.32
C ILE A 9 18.63 -11.73 -6.76
N GLU A 10 18.22 -12.82 -7.42
CA GLU A 10 17.71 -12.79 -8.79
C GLU A 10 16.37 -12.02 -8.87
N GLY A 11 15.49 -12.21 -7.88
CA GLY A 11 14.24 -11.45 -7.78
C GLY A 11 14.44 -9.95 -7.59
N VAL A 12 15.37 -9.55 -6.72
CA VAL A 12 15.70 -8.12 -6.48
C VAL A 12 16.29 -7.47 -7.73
N LYS A 13 17.18 -8.18 -8.42
CA LYS A 13 17.76 -7.71 -9.70
C LYS A 13 16.67 -7.53 -10.75
N ALA A 14 15.83 -8.54 -10.95
CA ALA A 14 14.74 -8.50 -11.93
C ALA A 14 13.78 -7.32 -11.68
N HIS A 15 13.43 -7.05 -10.41
CA HIS A 15 12.58 -5.92 -10.04
C HIS A 15 13.24 -4.57 -10.38
N SER A 16 14.54 -4.44 -10.11
CA SER A 16 15.29 -3.21 -10.39
C SER A 16 15.42 -2.95 -11.89
N ASP A 17 15.69 -4.02 -12.66
CA ASP A 17 15.83 -3.94 -14.11
C ASP A 17 14.50 -3.55 -14.79
N ASP A 18 13.37 -4.14 -14.36
CA ASP A 18 12.02 -3.78 -14.82
C ASP A 18 11.72 -2.29 -14.60
N PHE A 19 12.03 -1.78 -13.41
CA PHE A 19 11.84 -0.35 -13.10
C PHE A 19 12.68 0.54 -14.03
N LEU A 20 13.98 0.25 -14.21
CA LEU A 20 14.86 1.03 -15.06
C LEU A 20 14.42 0.98 -16.54
N GLU A 21 13.93 -0.17 -17.01
CA GLU A 21 13.37 -0.29 -18.36
C GLU A 21 12.09 0.54 -18.51
N CYS A 22 11.21 0.52 -17.52
CA CYS A 22 9.97 1.31 -17.52
C CYS A 22 10.26 2.82 -17.52
N VAL A 23 11.28 3.28 -16.78
CA VAL A 23 11.73 4.68 -16.82
C VAL A 23 12.16 5.08 -18.24
N ARG A 24 12.93 4.22 -18.93
CA ARG A 24 13.41 4.49 -20.29
C ARG A 24 12.28 4.44 -21.32
N SER A 25 11.42 3.42 -21.24
CA SER A 25 10.36 3.15 -22.21
C SER A 25 9.07 3.93 -21.94
N ARG A 26 8.96 4.59 -20.78
CA ARG A 26 7.74 5.27 -20.30
C ARG A 26 6.53 4.35 -20.15
N ARG A 27 6.77 3.05 -19.96
CA ARG A 27 5.74 2.06 -19.62
C ARG A 27 5.57 1.99 -18.10
N LYS A 28 4.48 1.36 -17.66
CA LYS A 28 4.22 1.10 -16.24
C LYS A 28 5.05 -0.09 -15.76
N PRO A 29 5.67 -0.02 -14.57
CA PRO A 29 6.37 -1.15 -13.97
C PRO A 29 5.39 -2.23 -13.52
N ASN A 30 5.90 -3.46 -13.34
CA ASN A 30 5.11 -4.57 -12.79
C ASN A 30 4.57 -4.25 -11.40
N ALA A 31 5.30 -3.45 -10.63
CA ALA A 31 4.89 -2.89 -9.34
C ALA A 31 4.50 -1.41 -9.49
N ASP A 32 3.38 -1.15 -10.16
CA ASP A 32 2.81 0.21 -10.29
C ASP A 32 2.51 0.81 -8.89
N VAL A 33 2.62 2.13 -8.77
CA VAL A 33 2.35 2.87 -7.53
C VAL A 33 0.93 2.63 -7.01
N GLU A 34 -0.05 2.49 -7.92
CA GLU A 34 -1.43 2.20 -7.55
C GLU A 34 -1.54 0.83 -6.86
N ILE A 35 -0.81 -0.18 -7.36
CA ILE A 35 -0.77 -1.51 -6.74
C ILE A 35 -0.18 -1.38 -5.34
N GLY A 36 0.94 -0.67 -5.19
CA GLY A 36 1.55 -0.41 -3.88
C GLY A 36 0.60 0.31 -2.92
N CYS A 37 -0.11 1.33 -3.39
CA CYS A 37 -1.10 2.07 -2.62
C CYS A 37 -2.24 1.16 -2.13
N ARG A 38 -2.83 0.34 -3.01
CA ARG A 38 -3.90 -0.59 -2.64
C ARG A 38 -3.41 -1.68 -1.68
N THR A 39 -2.19 -2.18 -1.86
CA THR A 39 -1.59 -3.16 -0.93
C THR A 39 -1.43 -2.57 0.47
N VAL A 40 -0.86 -1.37 0.59
CA VAL A 40 -0.60 -0.77 1.90
C VAL A 40 -1.91 -0.35 2.61
N THR A 41 -2.93 0.05 1.86
CA THR A 41 -4.28 0.32 2.40
C THR A 41 -4.82 -0.87 3.18
N VAL A 42 -4.72 -2.09 2.65
CA VAL A 42 -5.18 -3.30 3.35
C VAL A 42 -4.39 -3.56 4.63
N CYS A 43 -3.06 -3.36 4.61
CA CYS A 43 -2.23 -3.48 5.82
C CYS A 43 -2.66 -2.49 6.91
N HIS A 44 -2.95 -1.25 6.54
CA HIS A 44 -3.43 -0.23 7.49
C HIS A 44 -4.81 -0.55 8.04
N LEU A 45 -5.76 -0.93 7.19
CA LEU A 45 -7.11 -1.33 7.63
C LEU A 45 -7.05 -2.53 8.57
N GLY A 46 -6.18 -3.51 8.31
CA GLY A 46 -5.95 -4.65 9.20
C GLY A 46 -5.44 -4.21 10.58
N ASN A 47 -4.49 -3.29 10.64
CA ASN A 47 -3.99 -2.74 11.90
C ASN A 47 -5.07 -1.97 12.66
N ILE A 48 -5.87 -1.13 11.98
CA ILE A 48 -6.97 -0.37 12.60
C ILE A 48 -8.01 -1.34 13.17
N ALA A 49 -8.43 -2.34 12.40
CA ALA A 49 -9.39 -3.36 12.84
C ALA A 49 -8.87 -4.14 14.06
N TYR A 50 -7.57 -4.47 14.07
CA TYR A 50 -6.91 -5.13 15.20
C TYR A 50 -6.91 -4.25 16.45
N TRP A 51 -6.52 -2.97 16.35
CA TRP A 51 -6.45 -2.07 17.50
C TRP A 51 -7.82 -1.71 18.07
N LEU A 52 -8.83 -1.54 17.21
CA LEU A 52 -10.21 -1.28 17.64
C LEU A 52 -10.97 -2.56 18.03
N ASN A 53 -10.37 -3.72 17.81
CA ASN A 53 -10.93 -5.04 18.08
C ASN A 53 -12.34 -5.23 17.47
N ARG A 54 -12.53 -4.77 16.22
CA ARG A 54 -13.81 -4.88 15.49
C ARG A 54 -13.62 -4.86 13.97
N PRO A 55 -14.54 -5.45 13.19
CA PRO A 55 -14.48 -5.37 11.73
C PRO A 55 -14.75 -3.94 11.23
N LEU A 56 -14.20 -3.60 10.06
CA LEU A 56 -14.39 -2.32 9.38
C LEU A 56 -15.12 -2.51 8.05
N LYS A 57 -15.95 -1.53 7.67
CA LYS A 57 -16.51 -1.44 6.32
C LYS A 57 -15.75 -0.38 5.53
N TRP A 58 -15.13 -0.80 4.44
CA TRP A 58 -14.30 0.05 3.58
C TRP A 58 -14.97 0.29 2.22
N ASP A 59 -15.01 1.55 1.80
CA ASP A 59 -15.32 1.94 0.41
C ASP A 59 -14.01 2.18 -0.36
N PRO A 60 -13.62 1.29 -1.28
CA PRO A 60 -12.36 1.41 -2.02
C PRO A 60 -12.36 2.50 -3.10
N VAL A 61 -13.54 3.01 -3.47
CA VAL A 61 -13.69 4.09 -4.47
C VAL A 61 -13.57 5.44 -3.77
N ALA A 62 -14.27 5.61 -2.65
CA ALA A 62 -14.20 6.84 -1.85
C ALA A 62 -12.97 6.89 -0.91
N GLU A 63 -12.28 5.75 -0.76
CA GLU A 63 -11.17 5.56 0.20
C GLU A 63 -11.56 5.96 1.63
N ALA A 64 -12.72 5.47 2.08
CA ALA A 64 -13.32 5.84 3.35
C ALA A 64 -13.80 4.64 4.16
N ILE A 65 -13.69 4.74 5.49
CA ILE A 65 -14.38 3.84 6.42
C ILE A 65 -15.83 4.31 6.57
N VAL A 66 -16.78 3.43 6.31
CA VAL A 66 -18.20 3.76 6.22
C VAL A 66 -18.95 3.36 7.48
N GLY A 67 -19.65 4.31 8.10
CA GLY A 67 -20.51 4.06 9.26
C GLY A 67 -19.79 3.88 10.60
N ASP A 68 -18.51 4.25 10.68
CA ASP A 68 -17.69 4.20 11.90
C ASP A 68 -16.81 5.46 11.99
N GLU A 69 -17.33 6.52 12.61
CA GLU A 69 -16.64 7.81 12.74
C GLU A 69 -15.37 7.73 13.59
N ASP A 70 -15.38 6.87 14.62
CA ASP A 70 -14.22 6.66 15.48
C ASP A 70 -13.07 6.01 14.70
N ALA A 71 -13.36 5.02 13.87
CA ALA A 71 -12.37 4.38 13.00
C ALA A 71 -11.92 5.31 11.85
N ALA A 72 -12.84 6.11 11.29
CA ALA A 72 -12.51 7.06 10.22
C ALA A 72 -11.44 8.09 10.64
N ARG A 73 -11.36 8.45 11.92
CA ARG A 73 -10.32 9.34 12.47
C ARG A 73 -8.91 8.76 12.36
N TRP A 74 -8.75 7.44 12.23
CA TRP A 74 -7.44 6.79 12.08
C TRP A 74 -6.88 6.87 10.66
N LEU A 75 -7.67 7.34 9.68
CA LEU A 75 -7.20 7.53 8.30
C LEU A 75 -6.29 8.75 8.13
N ASP A 76 -6.26 9.64 9.13
CA ASP A 76 -5.36 10.78 9.16
C ASP A 76 -4.68 10.88 10.53
N ARG A 77 -3.68 11.76 10.63
CA ARG A 77 -2.97 12.05 11.86
C ARG A 77 -2.81 13.54 12.03
N SER A 78 -2.75 13.98 13.29
CA SER A 78 -2.36 15.35 13.59
C SER A 78 -0.97 15.63 13.01
N ARG A 79 -0.89 16.67 12.18
CA ARG A 79 0.35 17.08 11.53
C ARG A 79 1.22 17.87 12.49
N ARG A 80 2.52 17.88 12.22
CA ARG A 80 3.49 18.65 13.01
C ARG A 80 3.50 20.10 12.51
N GLU A 81 3.33 21.07 13.41
CA GLU A 81 3.50 22.48 13.08
C GLU A 81 4.94 22.79 12.56
N PRO A 82 5.10 23.70 11.58
CA PRO A 82 4.08 24.45 10.84
C PRO A 82 3.54 23.71 9.60
N PHE A 83 3.81 22.41 9.44
CA PHE A 83 3.52 21.64 8.23
C PHE A 83 2.10 21.03 8.23
N ASN A 84 1.10 21.88 8.39
CA ASN A 84 -0.32 21.49 8.53
C ASN A 84 -1.14 21.54 7.21
N ILE A 85 -0.48 21.61 6.06
CA ILE A 85 -1.13 21.83 4.76
C ILE A 85 -1.86 20.56 4.26
N LEU A 86 -3.19 20.64 4.14
CA LEU A 86 -4.09 19.91 3.24
C LEU A 86 -5.23 20.83 2.82
#